data_AF-A0A0B1TK72-F1
#
_entry.id   AF-A0A0B1TK72-F1
#
_cell.length_a   1.000
_cell.length_b   1.000
_cell.length_c   1.000
_cell.angle_alpha   90.00
_cell.angle_beta   90.00
_cell.angle_gamma   90.00
#
_symmetry.space_group_name_H-M   'P 1'
#
loop_
_entity.id
_entity.type
_entity.pdbx_description
1 polymer ?
#
loop_
_entity_poly.entity_id
_entity_poly.type
_entity_poly.pdbx_seq_one_letter_code
_entity_poly.pdbx_strand_id
1 'polypeptide(L)'
;MGELRDALNLKLAQCEVVGQAEDYIGDLEDQLASTNLAHKEMTEQFEAKIKELQARIYRKECRSVSMLTEKYDELSSEYEKLKEDQRPSIRTELERRYEEIRYRLNTALDKIHEYELKEYNAHLERQFQTQTDIIEALKRKLIEVGFKSLHAFADQKSFADLVHKLSEHEDIEVIEDGLNDYIKSVDRETGRLAESIAYIVKCASKIRMVSPIAPLEISTTHHKICPYNSVDSSGKWLSNSSEDISPDSEGTDWSVKRKTLKEVQCGDGLEQRTASSKNA
;
A
#
# COMPACT_ATOMS: atom_id res chain seq x y z
N MET A 1 -113.12 53.50 -87.39
CA MET A 1 -113.87 52.40 -86.75
C MET A 1 -113.18 51.04 -86.89
N GLY A 2 -112.43 50.75 -87.97
CA GLY A 2 -111.67 49.49 -88.11
C GLY A 2 -110.51 49.32 -87.11
N GLU A 3 -109.66 50.34 -86.96
CA GLU A 3 -108.45 50.30 -86.11
C GLU A 3 -108.73 50.01 -84.63
N LEU A 4 -109.87 50.48 -84.08
CA LEU A 4 -110.24 50.25 -82.69
C LEU A 4 -110.63 48.78 -82.42
N ARG A 5 -111.22 48.11 -83.43
CA ARG A 5 -111.63 46.70 -83.32
C ARG A 5 -110.43 45.77 -83.47
N ASP A 6 -109.48 46.11 -84.35
CA ASP A 6 -108.23 45.37 -84.48
C ASP A 6 -107.36 45.50 -83.23
N ALA A 7 -107.31 46.69 -82.61
CA ALA A 7 -106.62 46.90 -81.33
C ALA A 7 -107.25 46.09 -80.18
N LEU A 8 -108.59 45.99 -80.12
CA LEU A 8 -109.30 45.19 -79.12
C LEU A 8 -109.04 43.69 -79.29
N ASN A 9 -109.11 43.19 -80.53
CA ASN A 9 -108.82 41.79 -80.85
C ASN A 9 -107.35 41.44 -80.56
N LEU A 10 -106.41 42.35 -80.86
CA LEU A 10 -105.00 42.18 -80.52
C LEU A 10 -104.79 42.12 -79.01
N LYS A 11 -105.53 42.93 -78.23
CA LYS A 11 -105.47 42.89 -76.76
C LYS A 11 -106.04 41.61 -76.17
N LEU A 12 -107.14 41.10 -76.72
CA LEU A 12 -107.70 39.79 -76.34
C LEU A 12 -106.72 38.66 -76.65
N ALA A 13 -106.12 38.64 -77.84
CA ALA A 13 -105.10 37.66 -78.20
C ALA A 13 -103.85 37.76 -77.30
N GLN A 14 -103.43 38.97 -76.92
CA GLN A 14 -102.36 39.16 -75.94
C GLN A 14 -102.73 38.58 -74.57
N CYS A 15 -103.95 38.83 -74.07
CA CYS A 15 -104.40 38.26 -72.80
C CYS A 15 -104.44 36.73 -72.84
N GLU A 16 -104.87 36.13 -73.95
CA GLU A 16 -104.89 34.67 -74.13
C GLU A 16 -103.47 34.08 -74.17
N VAL A 17 -102.54 34.72 -74.89
CA VAL A 17 -101.12 34.33 -74.91
C VAL A 17 -100.47 34.47 -73.53
N VAL A 18 -100.81 35.53 -72.78
CA VAL A 18 -100.31 35.72 -71.40
C VAL A 18 -100.84 34.63 -70.48
N GLY A 19 -102.13 34.28 -70.55
CA GLY A 19 -102.70 33.19 -69.75
C GLY A 19 -102.05 31.84 -70.05
N GLN A 20 -101.84 31.49 -71.34
CA GLN A 20 -101.13 30.28 -71.72
C GLN A 20 -99.67 30.27 -71.24
N ALA A 21 -99.01 31.44 -71.25
CA ALA A 21 -97.65 31.56 -70.74
C ALA A 21 -97.61 31.41 -69.20
N GLU A 22 -98.59 31.94 -68.47
CA GLU A 22 -98.73 31.78 -67.02
C GLU A 22 -98.97 30.32 -66.64
N ASP A 23 -99.87 29.61 -67.34
CA ASP A 23 -100.11 28.18 -67.12
C ASP A 23 -98.84 27.35 -67.40
N TYR A 24 -98.13 27.63 -68.50
CA TYR A 24 -96.87 26.95 -68.83
C TYR A 24 -95.76 27.25 -67.80
N ILE A 25 -95.68 28.48 -67.28
CA ILE A 25 -94.76 28.84 -66.20
C ILE A 25 -95.11 28.05 -64.93
N GLY A 26 -96.39 27.95 -64.58
CA GLY A 26 -96.85 27.15 -63.44
C GLY A 26 -96.47 25.67 -63.56
N ASP A 27 -96.69 25.06 -64.71
CA ASP A 27 -96.28 23.67 -64.99
C ASP A 27 -94.76 23.47 -64.86
N LEU A 28 -93.97 24.46 -65.31
CA LEU A 28 -92.51 24.44 -65.19
C LEU A 28 -92.05 24.61 -63.74
N GLU A 29 -92.72 25.45 -62.95
CA GLU A 29 -92.44 25.63 -61.52
C GLU A 29 -92.73 24.36 -60.73
N ASP A 30 -93.84 23.68 -61.01
CA ASP A 30 -94.20 22.40 -60.40
C ASP A 30 -93.21 21.28 -60.79
N GLN A 31 -92.79 21.22 -62.06
CA GLN A 31 -91.74 20.29 -62.50
C GLN A 31 -90.40 20.58 -61.82
N LEU A 32 -90.02 21.85 -61.69
CA LEU A 32 -88.79 22.26 -61.01
C LEU A 32 -88.84 21.91 -59.51
N ALA A 33 -89.98 22.12 -58.85
CA ALA A 33 -90.19 21.74 -57.46
C ALA A 33 -90.11 20.21 -57.28
N SER A 34 -90.76 19.44 -58.15
CA SER A 34 -90.72 17.98 -58.12
C SER A 34 -89.32 17.42 -58.37
N THR A 35 -88.58 17.97 -59.33
CA THR A 35 -87.20 17.54 -59.63
C THR A 35 -86.25 17.91 -58.50
N ASN A 36 -86.38 19.10 -57.91
CA ASN A 36 -85.59 19.51 -56.75
C ASN A 36 -85.87 18.62 -55.52
N LEU A 37 -87.12 18.25 -55.28
CA LEU A 37 -87.49 17.33 -54.21
C LEU A 37 -86.85 15.95 -54.43
N ALA A 38 -86.97 15.39 -55.64
CA ALA A 38 -86.36 14.10 -55.99
C ALA A 38 -84.83 14.14 -55.86
N HIS A 39 -84.18 15.23 -56.28
CA HIS A 39 -82.75 15.42 -56.10
C HIS A 39 -82.36 15.51 -54.61
N LYS A 40 -83.14 16.23 -53.81
CA LYS A 40 -82.91 16.33 -52.36
C LYS A 40 -82.99 14.95 -51.69
N GLU A 41 -84.05 14.19 -51.97
CA GLU A 41 -84.20 12.82 -51.46
C GLU A 41 -83.04 11.93 -51.91
N MET A 42 -82.62 12.03 -53.18
CA MET A 42 -81.48 11.28 -53.69
C MET A 42 -80.17 11.67 -52.97
N THR A 43 -79.94 12.96 -52.71
CA THR A 43 -78.75 13.43 -51.97
C THR A 43 -78.75 12.93 -50.52
N GLU A 44 -79.92 12.94 -49.86
CA GLU A 44 -80.05 12.41 -48.49
C GLU A 44 -79.79 10.90 -48.45
N GLN A 45 -80.26 10.15 -49.44
CA GLN A 45 -79.96 8.72 -49.58
C GLN A 45 -78.46 8.45 -49.81
N PHE A 46 -77.79 9.26 -50.63
CA PHE A 46 -76.35 9.13 -50.83
C PHE A 46 -75.57 9.48 -49.57
N GLU A 47 -75.96 10.54 -48.85
CA GLU A 47 -75.33 10.91 -47.58
C GLU A 47 -75.49 9.79 -46.53
N ALA A 48 -76.68 9.19 -46.45
CA ALA A 48 -76.92 8.05 -45.57
C ALA A 48 -76.03 6.84 -45.92
N LYS A 49 -75.90 6.51 -47.21
CA LYS A 49 -75.02 5.43 -47.68
C LYS A 49 -73.54 5.71 -47.39
N ILE A 50 -73.09 6.96 -47.55
CA ILE A 50 -71.72 7.36 -47.23
C ILE A 50 -71.44 7.14 -45.74
N LYS A 51 -72.34 7.59 -44.86
CA LYS A 51 -72.21 7.40 -43.40
C LYS A 51 -72.20 5.92 -43.02
N GLU A 52 -73.06 5.11 -43.63
CA GLU A 52 -73.09 3.67 -43.39
C GLU A 52 -71.78 2.98 -43.81
N LEU A 53 -71.28 3.31 -45.01
CA LEU A 53 -70.02 2.76 -45.53
C LEU A 53 -68.83 3.16 -44.67
N GLN A 54 -68.75 4.41 -44.23
CA GLN A 54 -67.72 4.88 -43.29
C GLN A 54 -67.77 4.09 -41.97
N ALA A 55 -68.97 3.91 -41.39
CA ALA A 55 -69.15 3.13 -40.17
C ALA A 55 -68.79 1.64 -40.36
N ARG A 56 -68.97 1.09 -41.57
CA ARG A 56 -68.61 -0.30 -41.90
C ARG A 56 -67.09 -0.46 -42.08
N ILE A 57 -66.43 0.51 -42.70
CA ILE A 57 -64.97 0.55 -42.86
C ILE A 57 -64.31 0.63 -41.47
N TYR A 58 -64.72 1.60 -40.65
CA TYR A 58 -64.20 1.77 -39.30
C TYR A 58 -64.34 0.50 -38.45
N ARG A 59 -65.52 -0.16 -38.50
CA ARG A 59 -65.74 -1.43 -37.79
C ARG A 59 -64.84 -2.56 -38.29
N LYS A 60 -64.57 -2.63 -39.60
CA LYS A 60 -63.64 -3.63 -40.15
C LYS A 60 -62.20 -3.36 -39.72
N GLU A 61 -61.76 -2.11 -39.75
CA GLU A 61 -60.43 -1.70 -39.31
C GLU A 61 -60.20 -1.99 -37.82
N CYS A 62 -61.15 -1.60 -36.96
CA CYS A 62 -61.09 -1.93 -35.52
C CYS A 62 -60.97 -3.43 -35.28
N ARG A 63 -61.73 -4.27 -36.01
CA ARG A 63 -61.64 -5.73 -35.88
C ARG A 63 -60.30 -6.26 -36.38
N SER A 64 -59.79 -5.77 -37.51
CA SER A 64 -58.48 -6.21 -38.01
C SER A 64 -57.33 -5.83 -37.08
N VAL A 65 -57.40 -4.64 -36.47
CA VAL A 65 -56.39 -4.16 -35.51
C VAL A 65 -56.46 -5.01 -34.24
N SER A 66 -57.66 -5.25 -33.67
CA SER A 66 -57.83 -6.11 -32.49
C SER A 66 -57.24 -7.50 -32.70
N MET A 67 -57.57 -8.15 -33.82
CA MET A 67 -57.04 -9.49 -34.14
C MET A 67 -55.52 -9.48 -34.34
N LEU A 68 -54.94 -8.41 -34.88
CA LEU A 68 -53.50 -8.30 -35.07
C LEU A 68 -52.78 -8.09 -33.74
N THR A 69 -53.35 -7.27 -32.85
CA THR A 69 -52.85 -7.06 -31.49
C THR A 69 -52.88 -8.35 -30.68
N GLU A 70 -54.00 -9.08 -30.70
CA GLU A 70 -54.13 -10.38 -30.03
C GLU A 70 -53.08 -11.38 -30.51
N LYS A 71 -52.86 -11.48 -31.83
CA LYS A 71 -51.82 -12.35 -32.40
C LYS A 71 -50.40 -11.92 -32.04
N TYR A 72 -50.15 -10.62 -31.96
CA TYR A 72 -48.85 -10.09 -31.55
C TYR A 72 -48.57 -10.42 -30.08
N ASP A 73 -49.56 -10.24 -29.20
CA ASP A 73 -49.45 -10.56 -27.78
C ASP A 73 -49.26 -12.06 -27.56
N GLU A 74 -49.98 -12.91 -28.31
CA GLU A 74 -49.82 -14.36 -28.29
C GLU A 74 -48.41 -14.77 -28.74
N LEU A 75 -47.95 -14.27 -29.89
CA LEU A 75 -46.61 -14.56 -30.41
C LEU A 75 -45.50 -14.05 -29.48
N SER A 76 -45.70 -12.89 -28.85
CA SER A 76 -44.77 -12.35 -27.86
C SER A 76 -44.72 -13.21 -26.59
N SER A 77 -45.86 -13.75 -26.15
CA SER A 77 -45.91 -14.66 -25.01
C SER A 77 -45.23 -16.00 -25.33
N GLU A 78 -45.47 -16.55 -26.52
CA GLU A 78 -44.78 -17.75 -27.00
C GLU A 78 -43.27 -17.53 -27.13
N TYR A 79 -42.86 -16.36 -27.61
CA TYR A 79 -41.44 -16.01 -27.71
C TYR A 79 -40.76 -15.96 -26.34
N GLU A 80 -41.38 -15.33 -25.34
CA GLU A 80 -40.81 -15.30 -23.98
C GLU A 80 -40.80 -16.69 -23.34
N LYS A 81 -41.83 -17.51 -23.54
CA LYS A 81 -41.81 -18.93 -23.12
C LYS A 81 -40.70 -19.72 -23.79
N LEU A 82 -40.54 -19.57 -25.11
CA LEU A 82 -39.47 -20.23 -25.86
C LEU A 82 -38.08 -19.78 -25.40
N LYS A 83 -37.92 -18.50 -25.07
CA LYS A 83 -36.68 -17.94 -24.52
C LYS A 83 -36.41 -18.46 -23.10
N GLU A 84 -37.45 -18.69 -22.31
CA GLU A 84 -37.36 -19.30 -20.99
C GLU A 84 -37.06 -20.82 -21.08
N ASP A 85 -37.64 -21.52 -22.06
CA ASP A 85 -37.34 -22.93 -22.38
C ASP A 85 -35.94 -23.11 -22.99
N GLN A 86 -35.48 -22.14 -23.79
CA GLN A 86 -34.10 -22.06 -24.27
C GLN A 86 -33.14 -21.57 -23.19
N ARG A 87 -33.63 -21.01 -22.09
CA ARG A 87 -32.79 -20.65 -20.95
C ARG A 87 -32.35 -21.96 -20.31
N PRO A 88 -31.06 -22.31 -20.39
CA PRO A 88 -30.68 -23.63 -19.98
C PRO A 88 -30.75 -23.74 -18.47
N SER A 89 -31.57 -24.67 -17.99
CA SER A 89 -31.60 -25.12 -16.60
C SER A 89 -30.32 -25.89 -16.28
N ILE A 90 -29.17 -25.21 -16.12
CA ILE A 90 -27.81 -25.80 -16.07
C ILE A 90 -27.53 -26.55 -17.40
N ARG A 91 -26.83 -25.90 -18.33
CA ARG A 91 -26.92 -26.15 -19.79
C ARG A 91 -26.45 -27.53 -20.24
N THR A 92 -25.54 -28.19 -19.52
CA THR A 92 -25.07 -29.56 -19.79
C THR A 92 -24.33 -30.10 -18.54
N GLU A 93 -24.12 -31.41 -18.45
CA GLU A 93 -23.22 -32.02 -17.45
C GLU A 93 -21.81 -31.39 -17.47
N LEU A 94 -21.36 -30.87 -18.62
CA LEU A 94 -20.08 -30.18 -18.76
C LEU A 94 -20.06 -28.86 -17.97
N GLU A 95 -21.13 -28.07 -18.02
CA GLU A 95 -21.22 -26.80 -17.28
C GLU A 95 -21.31 -27.05 -15.77
N ARG A 96 -22.04 -28.10 -15.36
CA ARG A 96 -22.07 -28.55 -13.97
C ARG A 96 -20.68 -28.94 -13.46
N ARG A 97 -19.94 -29.73 -14.24
CA ARG A 97 -18.56 -30.14 -13.91
C ARG A 97 -17.59 -28.96 -13.91
N TYR A 98 -17.75 -28.01 -14.82
CA TYR A 98 -16.92 -26.82 -14.86
C TYR A 98 -17.10 -25.98 -13.59
N GLU A 99 -18.34 -25.73 -13.18
CA GLU A 99 -18.60 -24.95 -11.97
C GLU A 99 -18.17 -25.71 -10.71
N GLU A 100 -18.32 -27.04 -10.68
CA GLU A 100 -17.81 -27.89 -9.60
C GLU A 100 -16.27 -27.80 -9.49
N ILE A 101 -15.55 -27.89 -10.61
CA ILE A 101 -14.09 -27.76 -10.64
C ILE A 101 -13.66 -26.36 -10.23
N ARG A 102 -14.32 -25.33 -10.74
CA ARG A 102 -14.05 -23.93 -10.39
C ARG A 102 -14.23 -23.69 -8.89
N TYR A 103 -15.32 -24.18 -8.32
CA TYR A 103 -15.59 -24.09 -6.89
C TYR A 103 -14.51 -24.80 -6.06
N ARG A 104 -14.14 -26.03 -6.44
CA ARG A 104 -13.09 -26.80 -5.77
C ARG A 104 -11.74 -26.12 -5.85
N LEU A 105 -11.40 -25.54 -7.00
CA LEU A 105 -10.16 -24.80 -7.21
C LEU A 105 -10.11 -23.55 -6.32
N ASN A 106 -11.17 -22.74 -6.34
CA ASN A 106 -11.25 -21.55 -5.49
C ASN A 106 -11.15 -21.91 -4.01
N THR A 107 -11.86 -22.95 -3.58
CA THR A 107 -11.76 -23.45 -2.19
C THR A 107 -10.35 -23.91 -1.83
N ALA A 108 -9.64 -24.55 -2.76
CA ALA A 108 -8.26 -24.97 -2.54
C ALA A 108 -7.30 -23.77 -2.48
N LEU A 109 -7.48 -22.78 -3.35
CA LEU A 109 -6.71 -21.54 -3.35
C LEU A 109 -6.91 -20.74 -2.06
N ASP A 110 -8.15 -20.61 -1.61
CA ASP A 110 -8.46 -19.92 -0.34
C ASP A 110 -7.78 -20.60 0.84
N LYS A 111 -7.78 -21.94 0.88
CA LYS A 111 -7.05 -22.70 1.91
C LYS A 111 -5.54 -22.47 1.83
N ILE A 112 -4.96 -22.46 0.63
CA ILE A 112 -3.52 -22.19 0.46
C ILE A 112 -3.18 -20.80 1.00
N HIS A 113 -3.94 -19.78 0.61
CA HIS A 113 -3.74 -18.42 1.11
C HIS A 113 -3.89 -18.34 2.64
N GLU A 114 -4.86 -19.05 3.22
CA GLU A 114 -5.04 -19.12 4.67
C GLU A 114 -3.81 -19.74 5.35
N TYR A 115 -3.28 -20.85 4.82
CA TYR A 115 -2.07 -21.48 5.35
C TYR A 115 -0.85 -20.59 5.24
N GLU A 116 -0.62 -19.96 4.09
CA GLU A 116 0.50 -19.04 3.87
C GLU A 116 0.44 -17.85 4.83
N LEU A 117 -0.75 -17.25 4.99
CA LEU A 117 -0.95 -16.13 5.91
C LEU A 117 -0.71 -16.55 7.37
N LYS A 118 -1.20 -17.73 7.76
CA LYS A 118 -1.01 -18.27 9.10
C LYS A 118 0.47 -18.58 9.39
N GLU A 119 1.18 -19.16 8.42
CA GLU A 119 2.59 -19.47 8.56
C GLU A 119 3.44 -18.19 8.64
N TYR A 120 3.14 -17.20 7.79
CA TYR A 120 3.79 -15.90 7.81
C TYR A 120 3.58 -15.17 9.15
N ASN A 121 2.34 -15.13 9.65
CA ASN A 121 2.05 -14.53 10.96
C ASN A 121 2.75 -15.27 12.10
N ALA A 122 2.74 -16.60 12.09
CA ALA A 122 3.44 -17.40 13.09
C ALA A 122 4.97 -17.17 13.03
N HIS A 123 5.53 -16.92 11.85
CA HIS A 123 6.93 -16.57 11.70
C HIS A 123 7.23 -15.18 12.28
N LEU A 124 6.41 -14.17 12.00
CA LEU A 124 6.53 -12.84 12.59
C LEU A 124 6.44 -12.89 14.12
N GLU A 125 5.48 -13.63 14.66
CA GLU A 125 5.30 -13.77 16.10
C GLU A 125 6.53 -14.41 16.77
N ARG A 126 7.11 -15.45 16.15
CA ARG A 126 8.39 -16.04 16.59
C ARG A 126 9.54 -15.03 16.55
N GLN A 127 9.62 -14.17 15.53
CA GLN A 127 10.63 -13.13 15.45
C GLN A 127 10.45 -12.09 16.56
N PHE A 128 9.23 -11.58 16.78
CA PHE A 128 8.96 -10.62 17.85
C PHE A 128 9.22 -11.20 19.24
N GLN A 129 8.88 -12.47 19.47
CA GLN A 129 9.21 -13.14 20.72
C GLN A 129 10.72 -13.22 20.92
N THR A 130 11.46 -13.66 19.90
CA THR A 130 12.93 -13.74 19.96
C THR A 130 13.56 -12.36 20.23
N GLN A 131 13.06 -11.31 19.58
CA GLN A 131 13.52 -9.94 19.82
C GLN A 131 13.24 -9.48 21.25
N THR A 132 12.05 -9.81 21.78
CA THR A 132 11.67 -9.50 23.16
C THR A 132 12.60 -10.19 24.16
N ASP A 133 12.88 -11.47 23.95
CA ASP A 133 13.78 -12.25 24.79
C ASP A 133 15.22 -11.69 24.77
N ILE A 134 15.70 -11.29 23.59
CA ILE A 134 17.01 -10.62 23.44
C ILE A 134 17.02 -9.30 24.21
N ILE A 135 15.99 -8.47 24.06
CA ILE A 135 15.89 -7.18 24.75
C ILE A 135 15.87 -7.39 26.26
N GLU A 136 15.13 -8.36 26.77
CA GLU A 136 15.12 -8.69 28.20
C GLU A 136 16.49 -9.15 28.70
N ALA A 137 17.16 -10.04 27.96
CA ALA A 137 18.49 -10.52 28.31
C ALA A 137 19.50 -9.36 28.36
N LEU A 138 19.45 -8.46 27.37
CA LEU A 138 20.28 -7.26 27.34
C LEU A 138 19.97 -6.31 28.50
N LYS A 139 18.70 -6.09 28.83
CA LYS A 139 18.30 -5.29 30.00
C LYS A 139 18.85 -5.87 31.29
N ARG A 140 18.71 -7.18 31.52
CA ARG A 140 19.26 -7.86 32.70
C ARG A 140 20.78 -7.71 32.79
N LYS A 141 21.48 -7.91 31.67
CA LYS A 141 22.93 -7.75 31.59
C LYS A 141 23.38 -6.31 31.87
N LEU A 142 22.65 -5.31 31.36
CA LEU A 142 22.94 -3.91 31.62
C LEU A 142 22.78 -3.57 33.10
N ILE A 143 21.71 -4.07 33.73
CA ILE A 143 21.48 -3.91 35.16
C ILE A 143 22.61 -4.56 35.97
N GLU A 144 23.00 -5.79 35.63
CA GLU A 144 24.09 -6.51 36.30
C GLU A 144 25.42 -5.75 36.21
N VAL A 145 25.78 -5.26 35.02
CA VAL A 145 26.99 -4.45 34.81
C VAL A 145 26.91 -3.14 35.59
N GLY A 146 25.75 -2.48 35.60
CA GLY A 146 25.52 -1.27 36.39
C GLY A 146 25.73 -1.50 37.88
N PHE A 147 25.19 -2.58 38.44
CA PHE A 147 25.39 -2.95 39.85
C PHE A 147 26.85 -3.29 40.16
N LYS A 148 27.53 -4.07 39.32
CA LYS A 148 28.95 -4.38 39.50
C LYS A 148 29.82 -3.13 39.48
N SER A 149 29.54 -2.20 38.57
CA SER A 149 30.26 -0.92 38.51
C SER A 149 30.02 -0.07 39.74
N LEU A 150 28.79 -0.03 40.26
CA LEU A 150 28.46 0.72 41.46
C LEU A 150 29.15 0.13 42.70
N HIS A 151 29.17 -1.20 42.83
CA HIS A 151 29.86 -1.90 43.89
C HIS A 151 31.37 -1.64 43.83
N ALA A 152 31.99 -1.78 42.67
CA ALA A 152 33.42 -1.51 42.48
C ALA A 152 33.79 -0.06 42.85
N PHE A 153 32.92 0.91 42.52
CA PHE A 153 33.12 2.30 42.93
C PHE A 153 33.02 2.48 44.45
N ALA A 154 32.06 1.82 45.10
CA ALA A 154 31.91 1.85 46.55
C ALA A 154 33.13 1.26 47.26
N ASP A 155 33.64 0.12 46.79
CA ASP A 155 34.84 -0.51 47.34
C ASP A 155 36.06 0.39 47.17
N GLN A 156 36.27 0.93 45.97
CA GLN A 156 37.38 1.85 45.70
C GLN A 156 37.32 3.10 46.58
N LYS A 157 36.13 3.67 46.79
CA LYS A 157 35.94 4.81 47.68
C LYS A 157 36.27 4.43 49.13
N SER A 158 35.76 3.29 49.61
CA SER A 158 36.02 2.82 50.98
C SER A 158 37.52 2.60 51.24
N PHE A 159 38.25 2.08 50.24
CA PHE A 159 39.69 1.92 50.32
C PHE A 159 40.42 3.26 50.34
N ALA A 160 40.02 4.21 49.48
CA ALA A 160 40.62 5.54 49.46
C ALA A 160 40.43 6.28 50.79
N ASP A 161 39.23 6.18 51.37
CA ASP A 161 38.90 6.76 52.68
C ASP A 161 39.75 6.11 53.79
N LEU A 162 39.97 4.79 53.74
CA LEU A 162 40.87 4.08 54.65
C LEU A 162 42.32 4.58 54.51
N VAL A 163 42.85 4.64 53.29
CA VAL A 163 44.24 5.08 53.04
C VAL A 163 44.45 6.51 53.55
N HIS A 164 43.50 7.41 53.30
CA HIS A 164 43.56 8.77 53.84
C HIS A 164 43.63 8.75 55.37
N LYS A 165 42.75 7.99 56.03
CA LYS A 165 42.74 7.87 57.49
C LYS A 165 44.05 7.30 58.03
N LEU A 166 44.60 6.26 57.39
CA LEU A 166 45.87 5.66 57.79
C LEU A 166 47.07 6.59 57.57
N SER A 167 47.03 7.46 56.58
CA SER A 167 48.11 8.43 56.30
C SER A 167 48.29 9.49 57.38
N GLU A 168 47.26 9.73 58.21
CA GLU A 168 47.31 10.67 59.34
C GLU A 168 47.99 10.05 60.58
N HIS A 169 48.21 8.73 60.58
CA HIS A 169 48.85 8.03 61.69
C HIS A 169 50.37 7.90 61.46
N GLU A 170 51.16 8.15 62.51
CA GLU A 170 52.61 7.95 62.48
C GLU A 170 53.03 6.54 62.94
N ASP A 171 52.12 5.83 63.62
CA ASP A 171 52.36 4.50 64.16
C ASP A 171 52.17 3.42 63.09
N ILE A 172 53.25 2.66 62.85
CA ILE A 172 53.31 1.63 61.84
C ILE A 172 52.41 0.44 62.21
N GLU A 173 52.28 0.10 63.50
CA GLU A 173 51.45 -1.04 63.93
C GLU A 173 49.98 -0.78 63.63
N VAL A 174 49.51 0.45 63.89
CA VAL A 174 48.15 0.89 63.58
C VAL A 174 47.87 0.87 62.06
N ILE A 175 48.86 1.22 61.25
CA ILE A 175 48.76 1.16 59.78
C ILE A 175 48.70 -0.29 59.30
N GLU A 176 49.56 -1.18 59.83
CA GLU A 176 49.59 -2.59 59.46
C GLU A 176 48.28 -3.29 59.86
N ASP A 177 47.78 -3.05 61.07
CA ASP A 177 46.52 -3.61 61.56
C ASP A 177 45.31 -3.10 60.76
N GLY A 178 45.24 -1.80 60.48
CA GLY A 178 44.17 -1.21 59.68
C GLY A 178 44.11 -1.76 58.25
N LEU A 179 45.27 -1.99 57.61
CA LEU A 179 45.33 -2.65 56.30
C LEU A 179 44.94 -4.12 56.39
N ASN A 180 45.42 -4.85 57.40
CA ASN A 180 45.08 -6.26 57.60
C ASN A 180 43.59 -6.48 57.85
N ASP A 181 42.94 -5.61 58.61
CA ASP A 181 41.51 -5.71 58.87
C ASP A 181 40.68 -5.38 57.63
N TYR A 182 41.11 -4.42 56.82
CA TYR A 182 40.50 -4.17 55.51
C TYR A 182 40.63 -5.40 54.59
N ILE A 183 41.82 -5.98 54.48
CA ILE A 183 42.09 -7.19 53.66
C ILE A 183 41.16 -8.35 54.05
N LYS A 184 40.90 -8.55 55.36
CA LYS A 184 39.97 -9.58 55.84
C LYS A 184 38.50 -9.27 55.52
N SER A 185 38.15 -8.00 55.39
CA SER A 185 36.77 -7.54 55.20
C SER A 185 36.31 -7.52 53.75
N VAL A 186 37.24 -7.53 52.79
CA VAL A 186 36.94 -7.46 51.35
C VAL A 186 37.30 -8.74 50.62
N ASP A 187 36.80 -8.90 49.40
CA ASP A 187 37.19 -10.03 48.55
C ASP A 187 38.66 -9.93 48.12
N ARG A 188 39.22 -11.07 47.72
CA ARG A 188 40.64 -11.21 47.38
C ARG A 188 41.10 -10.27 46.27
N GLU A 189 40.26 -9.97 45.28
CA GLU A 189 40.63 -9.13 44.13
C GLU A 189 40.78 -7.67 44.58
N THR A 190 39.80 -7.20 45.36
CA THR A 190 39.74 -5.85 45.93
C THR A 190 40.86 -5.63 46.98
N GLY A 191 41.20 -6.66 47.75
CA GLY A 191 42.21 -6.60 48.81
C GLY A 191 43.68 -6.57 48.33
N ARG A 192 43.99 -6.93 47.08
CA ARG A 192 45.40 -7.11 46.63
C ARG A 192 46.27 -5.86 46.77
N LEU A 193 45.69 -4.68 46.53
CA LEU A 193 46.43 -3.44 46.67
C LEU A 193 46.74 -3.16 48.14
N ALA A 194 45.78 -3.38 49.03
CA ALA A 194 45.98 -3.27 50.48
C ALA A 194 47.06 -4.26 50.97
N GLU A 195 47.03 -5.51 50.49
CA GLU A 195 48.08 -6.52 50.77
C GLU A 195 49.47 -6.05 50.33
N SER A 196 49.56 -5.48 49.13
CA SER A 196 50.83 -4.96 48.59
C SER A 196 51.36 -3.79 49.42
N ILE A 197 50.49 -2.87 49.83
CA ILE A 197 50.87 -1.75 50.70
C ILE A 197 51.28 -2.26 52.08
N ALA A 198 50.53 -3.19 52.69
CA ALA A 198 50.86 -3.78 53.99
C ALA A 198 52.25 -4.45 53.96
N TYR A 199 52.56 -5.18 52.87
CA TYR A 199 53.87 -5.77 52.67
C TYR A 199 54.99 -4.72 52.57
N ILE A 200 54.77 -3.61 51.85
CA ILE A 200 55.74 -2.51 51.73
C ILE A 200 55.97 -1.86 53.10
N VAL A 201 54.91 -1.55 53.83
CA VAL A 201 54.96 -0.95 55.18
C VAL A 201 55.77 -1.86 56.13
N LYS A 202 55.50 -3.17 56.11
CA LYS A 202 56.24 -4.19 56.87
C LYS A 202 57.71 -4.28 56.49
N CYS A 203 58.06 -4.04 55.23
CA CYS A 203 59.47 -4.00 54.80
C CYS A 203 60.15 -2.70 55.26
N ALA A 204 59.46 -1.56 55.14
CA ALA A 204 59.97 -0.26 55.58
C ALA A 204 60.22 -0.22 57.10
N SER A 205 59.34 -0.84 57.90
CA SER A 205 59.51 -0.94 59.35
C SER A 205 60.79 -1.69 59.74
N LYS A 206 61.07 -2.80 59.04
CA LYS A 206 62.32 -3.57 59.21
C LYS A 206 63.56 -2.76 58.82
N ILE A 207 63.50 -1.97 57.75
CA ILE A 207 64.62 -1.13 57.31
C ILE A 207 64.91 -0.02 58.35
N ARG A 208 63.87 0.64 58.87
CA ARG A 208 63.99 1.69 59.90
C ARG A 208 64.64 1.18 61.20
N MET A 209 64.47 -0.10 61.51
CA MET A 209 65.09 -0.74 62.69
C MET A 209 66.55 -1.15 62.48
N VAL A 210 67.05 -1.20 61.23
CA VAL A 210 68.38 -1.74 60.90
C VAL A 210 69.43 -0.66 60.61
N SER A 211 69.06 0.57 60.23
CA SER A 211 69.95 1.77 60.26
C SER A 211 69.22 3.04 59.80
N PRO A 212 69.61 4.25 60.25
CA PRO A 212 69.22 5.48 59.56
C PRO A 212 69.78 5.42 58.13
N ILE A 213 68.96 5.78 57.14
CA ILE A 213 69.25 5.71 55.70
C ILE A 213 70.66 6.27 55.44
N ALA A 214 71.64 5.38 55.26
CA ALA A 214 72.93 5.75 54.74
C ALA A 214 72.71 6.19 53.28
N PRO A 215 73.33 7.29 52.80
CA PRO A 215 73.23 7.68 51.41
C PRO A 215 73.60 6.47 50.54
N LEU A 216 72.79 6.16 49.53
CA LEU A 216 73.12 5.12 48.55
C LEU A 216 74.48 5.47 47.94
N GLU A 217 75.54 4.78 48.37
CA GLU A 217 76.86 4.92 47.78
C GLU A 217 76.81 4.31 46.37
N ILE A 218 76.61 5.17 45.38
CA ILE A 218 76.72 4.78 43.98
C ILE A 218 78.18 4.41 43.75
N SER A 219 78.45 3.12 43.61
CA SER A 219 79.78 2.62 43.29
C SER A 219 80.21 3.10 41.90
N THR A 220 81.03 4.14 41.86
CA THR A 220 81.65 4.66 40.63
C THR A 220 82.86 3.84 40.18
N THR A 221 83.19 2.74 40.87
CA THR A 221 84.39 1.93 40.62
C THR A 221 84.45 1.29 39.22
N HIS A 222 83.31 1.21 38.52
CA HIS A 222 83.24 0.78 37.11
C HIS A 222 82.82 1.89 36.13
N HIS A 223 82.57 3.11 36.61
CA HIS A 223 82.22 4.25 35.76
C HIS A 223 83.48 5.01 35.34
N LYS A 224 84.24 4.45 34.38
CA LYS A 224 85.31 5.20 33.72
C LYS A 224 84.69 6.23 32.76
N ILE A 225 84.51 7.45 33.23
CA ILE A 225 84.20 8.59 32.36
C ILE A 225 85.49 8.94 31.63
N CYS A 226 85.57 8.65 30.32
CA CYS A 226 86.70 9.03 29.49
C CYS A 226 86.50 10.51 29.07
N PRO A 227 87.40 11.44 29.45
CA PRO A 227 87.32 12.82 28.99
C PRO A 227 87.66 12.86 27.50
N TYR A 228 86.78 13.45 26.68
CA TYR A 228 87.02 13.68 25.26
C TYR A 228 88.18 14.67 25.10
N ASN A 229 89.40 14.17 24.83
CA ASN A 229 90.53 14.98 24.39
C ASN A 229 90.73 14.77 22.89
N SER A 230 90.36 15.79 22.13
CA SER A 230 90.43 15.88 20.68
C SER A 230 91.85 16.19 20.21
N VAL A 231 92.59 15.21 19.67
CA VAL A 231 93.57 15.41 18.59
C VAL A 231 93.74 14.10 17.81
N ASP A 232 93.34 14.15 16.55
CA ASP A 232 93.47 13.15 15.47
C ASP A 232 92.41 12.02 15.38
N SER A 233 91.85 11.92 14.18
CA SER A 233 90.76 11.04 13.77
C SER A 233 91.33 9.87 12.99
N SER A 234 90.80 8.66 13.21
CA SER A 234 90.28 7.78 12.13
C SER A 234 89.98 6.36 12.63
N GLY A 235 89.07 6.24 13.59
CA GLY A 235 88.44 4.96 13.93
C GLY A 235 86.95 5.05 13.69
N LYS A 236 86.47 4.67 12.50
CA LYS A 236 85.04 4.35 12.31
C LYS A 236 84.70 3.22 13.26
N TRP A 237 83.88 3.50 14.27
CA TRP A 237 83.26 2.45 15.08
C TRP A 237 82.30 1.69 14.18
N LEU A 238 82.67 0.45 13.85
CA LEU A 238 81.77 -0.51 13.23
C LEU A 238 80.72 -0.89 14.28
N SER A 239 79.48 -0.46 14.08
CA SER A 239 78.34 -1.04 14.79
C SER A 239 78.11 -2.46 14.28
N ASN A 240 78.09 -3.41 15.21
CA ASN A 240 77.61 -4.75 14.96
C ASN A 240 76.09 -4.70 14.68
N SER A 241 75.68 -5.28 13.55
CA SER A 241 74.50 -6.15 13.37
C SER A 241 73.13 -5.58 13.82
N SER A 242 72.07 -5.52 13.02
CA SER A 242 71.78 -5.98 11.66
C SER A 242 70.35 -5.52 11.38
N GLU A 243 70.10 -4.77 10.30
CA GLU A 243 68.83 -4.71 9.57
C GLU A 243 69.01 -3.74 8.40
N ASP A 244 69.83 -4.15 7.43
CA ASP A 244 69.79 -3.59 6.09
C ASP A 244 68.57 -4.17 5.37
N ILE A 245 67.48 -3.42 5.30
CA ILE A 245 66.43 -3.65 4.31
C ILE A 245 66.70 -2.68 3.16
N SER A 246 67.44 -3.18 2.17
CA SER A 246 67.49 -2.60 0.83
C SER A 246 66.12 -2.74 0.16
N PRO A 247 65.61 -1.72 -0.54
CA PRO A 247 64.46 -1.89 -1.41
C PRO A 247 64.88 -2.51 -2.74
N ASP A 248 63.89 -3.04 -3.44
CA ASP A 248 63.88 -3.57 -4.81
C ASP A 248 64.40 -5.00 -4.99
N SER A 249 63.46 -5.96 -5.02
CA SER A 249 62.99 -6.54 -6.29
C SER A 249 62.10 -7.76 -6.04
N GLU A 250 60.89 -7.71 -6.62
CA GLU A 250 60.06 -8.81 -7.11
C GLU A 250 59.85 -10.09 -6.27
N GLY A 251 58.59 -10.32 -5.88
CA GLY A 251 58.04 -11.69 -5.90
C GLY A 251 57.18 -12.12 -4.72
N THR A 252 55.86 -12.07 -4.95
CA THR A 252 54.90 -13.14 -4.59
C THR A 252 54.29 -13.13 -3.17
N ASP A 253 53.12 -12.47 -3.12
CA ASP A 253 51.82 -13.06 -2.71
C ASP A 253 51.58 -13.42 -1.24
N TRP A 254 50.86 -12.55 -0.50
CA TRP A 254 49.98 -12.90 0.64
C TRP A 254 48.95 -11.80 0.96
N SER A 255 48.35 -11.15 -0.05
CA SER A 255 47.27 -10.18 0.21
C SER A 255 46.10 -10.22 -0.79
N VAL A 256 45.58 -11.42 -1.04
CA VAL A 256 44.21 -11.58 -1.57
C VAL A 256 43.32 -12.21 -0.51
N LYS A 257 42.74 -11.36 0.35
CA LYS A 257 41.34 -11.43 0.83
C LYS A 257 41.11 -10.45 1.99
N ARG A 258 41.11 -9.17 1.66
CA ARG A 258 40.35 -8.16 2.40
C ARG A 258 39.66 -7.27 1.38
N LYS A 259 38.47 -7.68 0.91
CA LYS A 259 37.44 -6.86 0.22
C LYS A 259 36.26 -7.74 -0.21
N THR A 260 35.26 -7.86 0.66
CA THR A 260 33.84 -8.01 0.29
C THR A 260 33.00 -7.47 1.43
N LEU A 261 32.98 -6.14 1.56
CA LEU A 261 31.87 -5.40 2.15
C LEU A 261 31.17 -4.75 0.95
N LYS A 262 29.99 -5.27 0.60
CA LYS A 262 29.12 -4.66 -0.41
C LYS A 262 28.53 -3.39 0.17
N GLU A 263 28.86 -2.28 -0.46
CA GLU A 263 28.19 -0.99 -0.38
C GLU A 263 26.81 -1.14 -1.05
N VAL A 264 25.74 -0.96 -0.27
CA VAL A 264 24.37 -0.77 -0.77
C VAL A 264 24.11 0.72 -0.72
N GLN A 265 24.11 1.35 -1.88
CA GLN A 265 23.75 2.75 -2.05
C GLN A 265 22.21 2.85 -2.13
N CYS A 266 21.60 3.55 -1.18
CA CYS A 266 20.22 4.01 -1.27
C CYS A 266 20.17 5.34 -2.04
N GLY A 267 19.18 5.49 -2.92
CA GLY A 267 18.82 6.78 -3.54
C GLY A 267 17.67 6.64 -4.54
N ASP A 268 16.53 7.22 -4.17
CA ASP A 268 15.21 7.25 -4.82
C ASP A 268 15.17 7.66 -6.30
N GLY A 269 14.10 7.24 -7.00
CA GLY A 269 13.72 7.86 -8.27
C GLY A 269 12.63 7.13 -9.06
N LEU A 270 11.38 7.47 -8.76
CA LEU A 270 10.15 7.31 -9.54
C LEU A 270 10.35 7.45 -11.08
N GLU A 271 9.74 6.57 -11.89
CA GLU A 271 8.77 6.91 -12.96
C GLU A 271 8.48 5.79 -14.00
N GLN A 272 7.19 5.45 -14.08
CA GLN A 272 6.34 5.24 -15.26
C GLN A 272 6.75 4.34 -16.44
N ARG A 273 5.89 3.32 -16.64
CA ARG A 273 5.18 2.92 -17.89
C ARG A 273 5.95 2.99 -19.23
N THR A 274 6.04 1.85 -19.91
CA THR A 274 5.20 1.56 -21.11
C THR A 274 5.45 0.14 -21.61
N ALA A 275 4.36 -0.59 -21.87
CA ALA A 275 4.34 -1.74 -22.74
C ALA A 275 4.09 -1.25 -24.18
N SER A 276 4.91 -1.70 -25.13
CA SER A 276 4.62 -1.60 -26.56
C SER A 276 5.09 -2.88 -27.25
N SER A 277 4.22 -3.90 -27.26
CA SER A 277 4.30 -4.97 -28.25
C SER A 277 3.57 -4.52 -29.51
N LYS A 278 4.35 -4.21 -30.55
CA LYS A 278 3.96 -4.31 -31.95
C LYS A 278 5.10 -5.03 -32.66
N ASN A 279 4.78 -6.22 -33.17
CA ASN A 279 5.45 -7.00 -34.23
C ASN A 279 4.64 -8.30 -34.30
N ALA A 280 4.29 -8.88 -35.44
CA ALA A 280 4.24 -8.50 -36.84
C ALA A 280 3.26 -9.52 -37.48
#